data_AF-A0AAR5QGW5-F1
#
_entry.id   AF-A0AAR5QGW5-F1
#
_cell.length_a   1.000
_cell.length_b   1.000
_cell.length_c   1.000
_cell.angle_alpha   90.00
_cell.angle_beta   90.00
_cell.angle_gamma   90.00
#
_symmetry.space_group_name_H-M   'P 1'
#
loop_
_entity.id
_entity.type
_entity.pdbx_description
1 polymer ?
#
loop_
_entity_poly.entity_id
_entity_poly.type
_entity_poly.pdbx_seq_one_letter_code
_entity_poly.pdbx_strand_id
1 'polypeptide(L)'
;LILQKFDDDDEINRKCLQLTKWIEEAKHVVVHTGAGISTAAGIPDFRGPNGVWTLEKEGKKPNINISFNDAVPTKTHMALKYLIEKEYIHYVISQNIDGLHLRTGLPRTHLAELHGNMFIGQCDTCDSQFVRTTATSTVGQKYLEEFCKREIRGRSCRGKLKDTILDWEADLPEKDLEMSDYHSSLADLNICLGTTLQIVPSGNLPLRCKKYGGKVVIVNLQPTKHDKKADLIINTYVDNVIEKVMKHLNFEIPEYNKNFDPTKNQLPISVIEWNIYKNQVKAFKKLFEAKHKLFRERKQSEMSNEKPNSAKRKRKVETMFENKHLKNDISLTTDEIKQEKFNRNLKVEIRRIDDDAKHKTEKKENYCKKTSEIPNFDSDDEFVE
;
A
#
# COMPACT_ATOMS: atom_id res chain seq x y z
N LEU A 1 -19.89 -11.04 21.62
CA LEU A 1 -18.80 -10.20 21.10
C LEU A 1 -17.50 -11.00 21.13
N ILE A 2 -16.70 -11.00 20.06
CA ILE A 2 -15.36 -11.57 20.10
C ILE A 2 -14.46 -10.55 20.82
N LEU A 3 -13.90 -10.94 21.97
CA LEU A 3 -13.05 -10.08 22.79
C LEU A 3 -11.74 -9.74 22.09
N GLN A 4 -11.31 -8.49 22.25
CA GLN A 4 -9.96 -8.07 21.87
C GLN A 4 -8.94 -8.66 22.84
N LYS A 5 -7.74 -8.93 22.34
CA LYS A 5 -6.58 -9.37 23.11
C LYS A 5 -5.49 -8.29 23.01
N PHE A 6 -4.76 -8.12 24.10
CA PHE A 6 -3.62 -7.22 24.18
C PHE A 6 -2.47 -8.00 24.80
N ASP A 7 -1.36 -8.11 24.08
CA ASP A 7 -0.10 -8.57 24.63
C ASP A 7 0.45 -7.47 25.57
N ASP A 8 1.26 -7.83 26.57
CA ASP A 8 1.95 -6.84 27.40
C ASP A 8 3.09 -6.14 26.64
N ASP A 9 3.57 -5.01 27.15
CA ASP A 9 4.55 -4.18 26.45
C ASP A 9 5.89 -4.89 26.19
N ASP A 10 6.36 -5.72 27.11
CA ASP A 10 7.61 -6.49 26.94
C ASP A 10 7.44 -7.56 25.86
N GLU A 11 6.30 -8.25 25.86
CA GLU A 11 5.95 -9.20 24.80
C GLU A 11 5.81 -8.50 23.44
N ILE A 12 5.14 -7.34 23.37
CA ILE A 12 5.03 -6.53 22.14
C ILE A 12 6.42 -6.16 21.63
N ASN A 13 7.30 -5.64 22.50
CA ASN A 13 8.66 -5.25 22.11
C ASN A 13 9.45 -6.44 21.54
N ARG A 14 9.42 -7.59 22.22
CA ARG A 14 10.10 -8.82 21.77
C ARG A 14 9.56 -9.30 20.42
N LYS A 15 8.23 -9.29 20.25
CA LYS A 15 7.58 -9.70 18.99
C LYS A 15 7.87 -8.74 17.84
N CYS A 16 7.89 -7.43 18.09
CA CYS A 16 8.23 -6.41 17.08
C CYS A 16 9.70 -6.52 16.65
N LEU A 17 10.63 -6.82 17.58
CA LEU A 17 12.02 -7.08 17.24
C LEU A 17 12.15 -8.33 16.35
N GLN A 18 11.43 -9.40 16.69
CA GLN A 18 11.43 -10.63 15.87
C GLN A 18 10.82 -10.39 14.47
N LEU A 19 9.74 -9.61 14.39
CA LEU A 19 9.14 -9.21 13.12
C LEU A 19 10.13 -8.41 12.27
N THR A 20 10.83 -7.45 12.87
CA THR A 20 11.85 -6.64 12.18
C THR A 20 12.94 -7.52 11.58
N LYS A 21 13.48 -8.45 12.37
CA LYS A 21 14.48 -9.42 11.89
C LYS A 21 13.99 -10.23 10.69
N TRP A 22 12.74 -10.71 10.72
CA TRP A 22 12.18 -11.45 9.58
C TRP A 22 11.96 -10.57 8.35
N ILE A 23 11.63 -9.29 8.53
CA ILE A 23 11.52 -8.32 7.43
C ILE A 23 12.90 -8.11 6.78
N GLU A 24 13.96 -7.98 7.58
CA GLU A 24 15.34 -7.80 7.08
C GLU A 24 15.88 -9.06 6.37
N GLU A 25 15.54 -10.25 6.86
CA GLU A 25 16.04 -11.53 6.31
C GLU A 25 15.27 -12.02 5.06
N ALA A 26 14.01 -11.59 4.89
CA ALA A 26 13.14 -12.08 3.82
C ALA A 26 13.49 -11.44 2.47
N LYS A 27 13.53 -12.26 1.40
CA LYS A 27 13.80 -11.77 0.04
C LYS A 27 12.55 -11.23 -0.66
N HIS A 28 11.36 -11.60 -0.18
CA HIS A 28 10.09 -11.13 -0.71
C HIS A 28 9.06 -11.06 0.41
N VAL A 29 8.70 -9.84 0.80
CA VAL A 29 7.74 -9.56 1.89
C VAL A 29 6.44 -9.03 1.29
N VAL A 30 5.32 -9.63 1.69
CA VAL A 30 3.99 -9.25 1.25
C VAL A 30 3.12 -8.90 2.45
N VAL A 31 2.45 -7.76 2.38
CA VAL A 31 1.55 -7.29 3.44
C VAL A 31 0.10 -7.43 3.02
N HIS A 32 -0.73 -7.97 3.90
CA HIS A 32 -2.16 -8.14 3.73
C HIS A 32 -2.90 -7.20 4.68
N THR A 33 -3.66 -6.24 4.16
CA THR A 33 -4.31 -5.23 5.00
C THR A 33 -5.83 -5.37 4.98
N GLY A 34 -6.44 -5.15 6.15
CA GLY A 34 -7.90 -5.02 6.29
C GLY A 34 -8.30 -3.74 7.04
N ALA A 35 -9.59 -3.60 7.33
CA ALA A 35 -10.16 -2.35 7.81
C ALA A 35 -9.55 -1.85 9.13
N GLY A 36 -8.93 -2.73 9.93
CA GLY A 36 -8.25 -2.37 11.17
C GLY A 36 -7.17 -1.30 10.99
N ILE A 37 -6.48 -1.24 9.84
CA ILE A 37 -5.43 -0.23 9.59
C ILE A 37 -5.96 1.18 9.34
N SER A 38 -7.28 1.31 9.09
CA SER A 38 -7.95 2.59 8.79
C SER A 38 -8.78 3.12 9.98
N THR A 39 -8.87 2.35 11.07
CA THR A 39 -9.62 2.75 12.27
C THR A 39 -9.10 4.03 12.91
N ALA A 40 -7.78 4.22 12.96
CA ALA A 40 -7.14 5.45 13.45
C ALA A 40 -7.38 6.67 12.55
N ALA A 41 -7.81 6.47 11.29
CA ALA A 41 -8.24 7.54 10.40
C ALA A 41 -9.71 7.93 10.61
N GLY A 42 -10.44 7.29 11.53
CA GLY A 42 -11.86 7.54 11.76
C GLY A 42 -12.80 6.76 10.84
N ILE A 43 -12.28 5.78 10.09
CA ILE A 43 -13.09 4.86 9.28
C ILE A 43 -13.37 3.61 10.14
N PRO A 44 -14.64 3.29 10.45
CA PRO A 44 -14.95 2.13 11.29
C PRO A 44 -14.52 0.84 10.60
N ASP A 45 -14.08 -0.14 11.39
CA ASP A 45 -13.90 -1.49 10.87
C ASP A 45 -15.26 -2.19 10.67
N PHE A 46 -15.23 -3.46 10.28
CA PHE A 46 -16.43 -4.23 10.03
C PHE A 46 -16.89 -5.09 11.22
N ARG A 47 -15.97 -5.61 12.03
CA ARG A 47 -16.21 -6.72 12.98
C ARG A 47 -15.66 -6.49 14.39
N GLY A 48 -14.96 -5.38 14.60
CA GLY A 48 -14.52 -4.93 15.90
C GLY A 48 -15.69 -4.58 16.82
N PRO A 49 -15.41 -4.18 18.08
CA PRO A 49 -16.45 -3.80 19.03
C PRO A 49 -17.39 -2.70 18.52
N ASN A 50 -16.84 -1.75 17.76
CA ASN A 50 -17.58 -0.65 17.13
C ASN A 50 -17.69 -0.80 15.60
N GLY A 51 -17.51 -2.03 15.09
CA GLY A 51 -17.53 -2.29 13.66
C GLY A 51 -18.93 -2.22 13.06
N VAL A 52 -19.02 -1.91 11.76
CA VAL A 52 -20.30 -1.74 11.03
C VAL A 52 -21.23 -2.93 11.23
N TRP A 53 -20.77 -4.16 10.98
CA TRP A 53 -21.60 -5.36 11.11
C TRP A 53 -21.87 -5.76 12.56
N THR A 54 -21.00 -5.35 13.49
CA THR A 54 -21.21 -5.58 14.93
C THR A 54 -22.36 -4.72 15.43
N LEU A 55 -22.33 -3.43 15.08
CA LEU A 55 -23.35 -2.46 15.51
C LEU A 55 -24.67 -2.67 14.77
N GLU A 56 -24.67 -3.05 13.50
CA GLU A 56 -25.88 -3.35 12.75
C GLU A 56 -26.69 -4.50 13.38
N LYS A 57 -26.01 -5.53 13.90
CA LYS A 57 -26.66 -6.62 14.66
C LYS A 57 -27.33 -6.14 15.94
N GLU A 58 -26.90 -5.00 16.47
CA GLU A 58 -27.50 -4.34 17.64
C GLU A 58 -28.49 -3.22 17.25
N GLY A 59 -28.76 -3.02 15.95
CA GLY A 59 -29.58 -1.91 15.45
C GLY A 59 -28.94 -0.52 15.60
N LYS A 60 -27.61 -0.47 15.79
CA LYS A 60 -26.83 0.76 16.01
C LYS A 60 -25.98 1.10 14.79
N LYS A 61 -25.44 2.32 14.76
CA LYS A 61 -24.47 2.80 13.77
C LYS A 61 -23.17 3.24 14.45
N PRO A 62 -22.01 3.20 13.77
CA PRO A 62 -20.77 3.73 14.31
C PRO A 62 -20.90 5.22 14.65
N ASN A 63 -20.36 5.61 15.82
CA ASN A 63 -20.36 7.01 16.28
C ASN A 63 -19.36 7.89 15.53
N ILE A 64 -18.28 7.30 15.02
CA ILE A 64 -17.25 7.97 14.23
C ILE A 64 -17.30 7.36 12.83
N ASN A 65 -17.50 8.21 11.83
CA ASN A 65 -17.51 7.82 10.43
C ASN A 65 -17.11 9.03 9.58
N ILE A 66 -15.81 9.23 9.39
CA ILE A 66 -15.30 10.26 8.49
C ILE A 66 -15.68 9.92 7.05
N SER A 67 -15.90 10.93 6.21
CA SER A 67 -16.09 10.69 4.78
C SER A 67 -14.81 10.12 4.16
N PHE A 68 -14.92 9.24 3.17
CA PHE A 68 -13.75 8.73 2.44
C PHE A 68 -12.93 9.86 1.78
N ASN A 69 -13.58 10.96 1.39
CA ASN A 69 -12.91 12.12 0.79
C ASN A 69 -12.00 12.87 1.77
N ASP A 70 -12.36 12.86 3.06
CA ASP A 70 -11.70 13.64 4.12
C ASP A 70 -10.72 12.81 4.95
N ALA A 71 -10.92 11.48 5.02
CA ALA A 71 -9.97 10.57 5.67
C ALA A 71 -8.54 10.79 5.16
N VAL A 72 -7.54 10.64 6.02
CA VAL A 72 -6.12 10.72 5.65
C VAL A 72 -5.42 9.39 5.95
N PRO A 73 -4.40 9.00 5.17
CA PRO A 73 -3.63 7.79 5.44
C PRO A 73 -3.07 7.78 6.87
N THR A 74 -3.18 6.62 7.54
CA THR A 74 -2.61 6.43 8.89
C THR A 74 -1.09 6.25 8.86
N LYS A 75 -0.45 6.22 10.03
CA LYS A 75 0.99 5.92 10.15
C LYS A 75 1.34 4.57 9.53
N THR A 76 0.49 3.55 9.71
CA THR A 76 0.63 2.26 9.03
C THR A 76 0.68 2.42 7.50
N HIS A 77 -0.25 3.16 6.90
CA HIS A 77 -0.25 3.37 5.44
C HIS A 77 1.04 4.05 4.95
N MET A 78 1.45 5.13 5.63
CA MET A 78 2.65 5.89 5.25
C MET A 78 3.93 5.08 5.40
N ALA A 79 4.05 4.27 6.46
CA ALA A 79 5.19 3.39 6.66
C ALA A 79 5.25 2.28 5.60
N LEU A 80 4.11 1.67 5.22
CA LEU A 80 4.08 0.65 4.18
C LEU A 80 4.55 1.20 2.83
N LYS A 81 4.08 2.40 2.46
CA LYS A 81 4.53 3.10 1.26
C LYS A 81 6.03 3.36 1.30
N TYR A 82 6.56 3.83 2.43
CA TYR A 82 7.99 4.07 2.61
C TYR A 82 8.83 2.79 2.58
N LEU A 83 8.39 1.72 3.23
CA LEU A 83 9.09 0.42 3.23
C LEU A 83 9.11 -0.23 1.84
N ILE A 84 8.12 0.06 1.00
CA ILE A 84 8.16 -0.32 -0.43
C ILE A 84 9.20 0.49 -1.19
N GLU A 85 9.27 1.80 -0.97
CA GLU A 85 10.31 2.66 -1.56
C GLU A 85 11.73 2.27 -1.11
N LYS A 86 11.86 1.61 0.04
CA LYS A 86 13.11 1.07 0.59
C LYS A 86 13.31 -0.43 0.32
N GLU A 87 12.42 -1.05 -0.45
CA GLU A 87 12.50 -2.48 -0.87
C GLU A 87 12.44 -3.50 0.29
N TYR A 88 12.02 -3.09 1.50
CA TYR A 88 11.76 -4.01 2.61
C TYR A 88 10.41 -4.72 2.46
N ILE A 89 9.46 -4.08 1.79
CA ILE A 89 8.15 -4.65 1.44
C ILE A 89 8.01 -4.61 -0.07
N HIS A 90 7.47 -5.67 -0.65
CA HIS A 90 7.48 -5.85 -2.10
C HIS A 90 6.08 -5.67 -2.70
N TYR A 91 5.03 -5.94 -1.92
CA TYR A 91 3.65 -5.88 -2.39
C TYR A 91 2.66 -5.74 -1.23
N VAL A 92 1.58 -4.99 -1.44
CA VAL A 92 0.43 -4.90 -0.55
C VAL A 92 -0.79 -5.53 -1.22
N ILE A 93 -1.52 -6.36 -0.47
CA ILE A 93 -2.79 -6.96 -0.88
C ILE A 93 -3.84 -6.43 0.11
N SER A 94 -4.75 -5.60 -0.37
CA SER A 94 -5.76 -4.96 0.49
C SER A 94 -7.16 -5.48 0.24
N GLN A 95 -7.90 -5.62 1.33
CA GLN A 95 -9.35 -5.82 1.36
C GLN A 95 -10.10 -4.49 1.55
N ASN A 96 -9.37 -3.38 1.73
CA ASN A 96 -9.99 -2.09 2.01
C ASN A 96 -10.43 -1.42 0.72
N ILE A 97 -11.61 -0.81 0.77
CA ILE A 97 -12.15 0.02 -0.31
C ILE A 97 -11.88 1.50 -0.12
N ASP A 98 -11.37 1.91 1.04
CA ASP A 98 -11.20 3.32 1.45
C ASP A 98 -10.26 4.16 0.57
N GLY A 99 -9.44 3.51 -0.26
CA GLY A 99 -8.48 4.14 -1.17
C GLY A 99 -7.27 4.77 -0.48
N LEU A 100 -7.05 4.55 0.83
CA LEU A 100 -5.96 5.21 1.55
C LEU A 100 -4.57 4.75 1.09
N HIS A 101 -4.41 3.50 0.63
CA HIS A 101 -3.16 3.05 -0.01
C HIS A 101 -2.84 3.83 -1.29
N LEU A 102 -3.80 3.91 -2.22
CA LEU A 102 -3.71 4.75 -3.43
C LEU A 102 -3.31 6.19 -3.06
N ARG A 103 -3.98 6.75 -2.05
CA ARG A 103 -3.82 8.15 -1.65
C ARG A 103 -2.50 8.47 -0.96
N THR A 104 -1.76 7.46 -0.48
CA THR A 104 -0.36 7.65 -0.05
C THR A 104 0.59 7.96 -1.22
N GLY A 105 0.12 7.77 -2.46
CA GLY A 105 0.95 7.79 -3.66
C GLY A 105 1.64 6.45 -3.94
N LEU A 106 1.21 5.36 -3.29
CA LEU A 106 1.75 4.02 -3.53
C LEU A 106 1.47 3.61 -4.99
N PRO A 107 2.50 3.23 -5.78
CA PRO A 107 2.28 2.85 -7.17
C PRO A 107 1.41 1.59 -7.30
N ARG A 108 0.52 1.58 -8.30
CA ARG A 108 -0.36 0.44 -8.61
C ARG A 108 0.39 -0.87 -8.81
N THR A 109 1.65 -0.82 -9.25
CA THR A 109 2.52 -1.99 -9.44
C THR A 109 2.86 -2.75 -8.16
N HIS A 110 2.62 -2.14 -6.99
CA HIS A 110 2.87 -2.74 -5.67
C HIS A 110 1.60 -2.98 -4.86
N LEU A 111 0.41 -2.84 -5.45
CA LEU A 111 -0.86 -2.92 -4.74
C LEU A 111 -1.85 -3.80 -5.49
N ALA A 112 -2.54 -4.69 -4.77
CA ALA A 112 -3.78 -5.31 -5.21
C ALA A 112 -4.95 -4.84 -4.33
N GLU A 113 -6.08 -4.51 -4.96
CA GLU A 113 -7.29 -4.02 -4.29
C GLU A 113 -8.43 -5.00 -4.55
N LEU A 114 -8.53 -6.03 -3.69
CA LEU A 114 -9.36 -7.20 -3.94
C LEU A 114 -10.87 -6.90 -3.88
N HIS A 115 -11.29 -5.86 -3.14
CA HIS A 115 -12.70 -5.53 -2.93
C HIS A 115 -13.11 -4.22 -3.64
N GLY A 116 -12.24 -3.70 -4.50
CA GLY A 116 -12.42 -2.42 -5.17
C GLY A 116 -11.84 -1.24 -4.40
N ASN A 117 -12.06 -0.04 -4.92
CA ASN A 117 -11.61 1.21 -4.32
C ASN A 117 -12.62 2.32 -4.65
N MET A 118 -13.02 3.08 -3.62
CA MET A 118 -14.01 4.15 -3.71
C MET A 118 -13.64 5.23 -4.74
N PHE A 119 -12.37 5.39 -5.06
CA PHE A 119 -11.86 6.42 -5.97
C PHE A 119 -11.55 5.90 -7.37
N ILE A 120 -11.91 4.66 -7.71
CA ILE A 120 -11.60 4.07 -9.02
C ILE A 120 -12.87 3.86 -9.84
N GLY A 121 -12.85 4.39 -11.07
CA GLY A 121 -13.83 4.07 -12.11
C GLY A 121 -13.25 3.10 -13.13
N GLN A 122 -13.99 2.05 -13.50
CA GLN A 122 -13.59 1.07 -14.50
C GLN A 122 -14.47 1.20 -15.75
N CYS A 123 -13.86 1.23 -16.94
CA CYS A 123 -14.60 1.22 -18.19
C CYS A 123 -15.23 -0.16 -18.46
N ASP A 124 -16.52 -0.17 -18.79
CA ASP A 124 -17.29 -1.36 -19.18
C ASP A 124 -16.89 -1.98 -20.53
N THR A 125 -16.16 -1.23 -21.37
CA THR A 125 -15.84 -1.59 -22.74
C THR A 125 -14.40 -2.07 -22.90
N CYS A 126 -13.45 -1.38 -22.26
CA CYS A 126 -12.02 -1.67 -22.42
C CYS A 126 -11.30 -2.05 -21.11
N ASP A 127 -12.04 -2.24 -20.02
CA ASP A 127 -11.56 -2.63 -18.69
C ASP A 127 -10.50 -1.70 -18.07
N SER A 128 -10.30 -0.52 -18.65
CA SER A 128 -9.31 0.43 -18.15
C SER A 128 -9.85 1.12 -16.90
N GLN A 129 -9.03 1.17 -15.86
CA GLN A 129 -9.32 1.81 -14.58
C GLN A 129 -8.71 3.21 -14.54
N PHE A 130 -9.41 4.14 -13.90
CA PHE A 130 -9.00 5.54 -13.77
C PHE A 130 -9.19 6.01 -12.34
N VAL A 131 -8.21 6.77 -11.84
CA VAL A 131 -8.33 7.46 -10.55
C VAL A 131 -9.25 8.67 -10.67
N ARG A 132 -10.20 8.75 -9.76
CA ARG A 132 -11.17 9.84 -9.59
C ARG A 132 -10.76 10.71 -8.41
N THR A 133 -11.20 11.97 -8.43
CA THR A 133 -10.91 12.93 -7.34
C THR A 133 -11.87 12.82 -6.16
N THR A 134 -13.02 12.17 -6.37
CA THR A 134 -14.05 11.97 -5.36
C THR A 134 -14.42 10.49 -5.24
N ALA A 135 -14.74 10.10 -4.01
CA ALA A 135 -15.29 8.79 -3.72
C ALA A 135 -16.61 8.58 -4.49
N THR A 136 -16.84 7.36 -4.96
CA THR A 136 -18.11 6.96 -5.58
C THR A 136 -19.25 7.02 -4.57
N SER A 137 -20.46 7.33 -5.05
CA SER A 137 -21.70 7.26 -4.28
C SER A 137 -22.42 5.92 -4.45
N THR A 138 -21.88 5.01 -5.27
CA THR A 138 -22.49 3.73 -5.61
C THR A 138 -21.66 2.54 -5.14
N VAL A 139 -22.32 1.40 -4.99
CA VAL A 139 -21.74 0.10 -4.65
C VAL A 139 -22.36 -0.96 -5.56
N GLY A 140 -21.58 -2.00 -5.90
CA GLY A 140 -22.04 -3.12 -6.70
C GLY A 140 -21.80 -2.91 -8.19
N GLN A 141 -20.69 -2.26 -8.55
CA GLN A 141 -20.27 -2.05 -9.93
C GLN A 141 -21.30 -1.32 -10.80
N LYS A 142 -21.95 -0.31 -10.23
CA LYS A 142 -22.97 0.51 -10.91
C LYS A 142 -22.32 1.56 -11.80
N TYR A 143 -23.05 1.96 -12.84
CA TYR A 143 -22.60 3.00 -13.77
C TYR A 143 -22.45 4.36 -13.07
N LEU A 144 -21.37 5.04 -13.42
CA LEU A 144 -21.05 6.40 -13.05
C LEU A 144 -21.43 7.35 -14.20
N GLU A 145 -21.57 8.64 -13.88
CA GLU A 145 -21.80 9.70 -14.87
C GLU A 145 -20.50 10.16 -15.56
N GLU A 146 -19.60 9.21 -15.82
CA GLU A 146 -18.29 9.44 -16.41
C GLU A 146 -18.01 8.46 -17.54
N PHE A 147 -17.19 8.90 -18.51
CA PHE A 147 -16.83 8.11 -19.68
C PHE A 147 -15.33 7.79 -19.70
N CYS A 148 -14.99 6.71 -20.39
CA CYS A 148 -13.64 6.25 -20.57
C CYS A 148 -12.77 7.33 -21.25
N LYS A 149 -11.66 7.65 -20.59
CA LYS A 149 -10.71 8.68 -21.03
C LYS A 149 -9.61 8.14 -21.95
N ARG A 150 -9.64 6.83 -22.26
CA ARG A 150 -8.61 6.16 -23.06
C ARG A 150 -8.89 6.25 -24.55
N GLU A 151 -7.82 6.42 -25.32
CA GLU A 151 -7.83 6.31 -26.76
C GLU A 151 -7.26 4.96 -27.21
N ILE A 152 -7.98 4.26 -28.08
CA ILE A 152 -7.61 2.96 -28.61
C ILE A 152 -7.45 3.10 -30.12
N ARG A 153 -6.20 3.00 -30.60
CA ARG A 153 -5.83 3.14 -32.02
C ARG A 153 -6.32 4.48 -32.61
N GLY A 154 -6.11 5.58 -31.88
CA GLY A 154 -6.49 6.93 -32.30
C GLY A 154 -7.99 7.23 -32.25
N ARG A 155 -8.79 6.37 -31.62
CA ARG A 155 -10.24 6.59 -31.40
C ARG A 155 -10.57 6.54 -29.92
N SER A 156 -11.36 7.49 -29.44
CA SER A 156 -11.88 7.47 -28.07
C SER A 156 -12.70 6.20 -27.83
N CYS A 157 -12.46 5.52 -26.70
CA CYS A 157 -13.19 4.32 -26.34
C CYS A 157 -14.68 4.59 -26.11
N ARG A 158 -15.03 5.74 -25.51
CA ARG A 158 -16.41 6.18 -25.17
C ARG A 158 -17.25 5.24 -24.30
N GLY A 159 -16.67 4.16 -23.75
CA GLY A 159 -17.35 3.28 -22.81
C GLY A 159 -17.73 4.02 -21.52
N LYS A 160 -18.77 3.57 -20.83
CA LYS A 160 -19.18 4.18 -19.55
C LYS A 160 -18.31 3.63 -18.42
N LEU A 161 -18.04 4.49 -17.44
CA LEU A 161 -17.37 4.03 -16.22
C LEU A 161 -18.40 3.43 -15.26
N LYS A 162 -17.98 2.40 -14.54
CA LYS A 162 -18.67 1.83 -13.37
C LYS A 162 -17.79 1.91 -12.14
N ASP A 163 -18.38 1.93 -10.95
CA ASP A 163 -17.60 1.76 -9.72
C ASP A 163 -16.94 0.37 -9.66
N THR A 164 -15.94 0.22 -8.80
CA THR A 164 -15.22 -1.05 -8.61
C THR A 164 -15.62 -1.80 -7.34
N ILE A 165 -16.58 -1.27 -6.58
CA ILE A 165 -16.95 -1.85 -5.28
C ILE A 165 -17.78 -3.10 -5.51
N LEU A 166 -17.34 -4.19 -4.89
CA LEU A 166 -18.00 -5.48 -5.02
C LEU A 166 -19.28 -5.53 -4.17
N ASP A 167 -20.32 -6.15 -4.73
CA ASP A 167 -21.43 -6.70 -3.94
C ASP A 167 -21.09 -8.14 -3.51
N TRP A 168 -21.87 -8.72 -2.61
CA TRP A 168 -21.60 -10.05 -2.02
C TRP A 168 -21.49 -11.18 -3.05
N GLU A 169 -22.22 -11.09 -4.15
CA GLU A 169 -22.24 -12.10 -5.23
C GLU A 169 -21.22 -11.83 -6.33
N ALA A 170 -20.49 -10.72 -6.27
CA ALA A 170 -19.55 -10.33 -7.31
C ALA A 170 -18.22 -11.10 -7.17
N ASP A 171 -17.67 -11.50 -8.32
CA ASP A 171 -16.32 -12.06 -8.39
C ASP A 171 -15.25 -11.00 -8.06
N LEU A 172 -14.16 -11.47 -7.44
CA LEU A 172 -12.98 -10.63 -7.22
C LEU A 172 -12.32 -10.26 -8.56
N PRO A 173 -11.70 -9.08 -8.68
CA PRO A 173 -10.97 -8.67 -9.89
C PRO A 173 -9.85 -9.66 -10.23
N GLU A 174 -9.96 -10.32 -11.39
CA GLU A 174 -9.11 -11.44 -11.80
C GLU A 174 -7.61 -11.13 -11.68
N LYS A 175 -7.17 -9.99 -12.25
CA LYS A 175 -5.74 -9.62 -12.27
C LYS A 175 -5.19 -9.34 -10.88
N ASP A 176 -5.97 -8.66 -10.04
CA ASP A 176 -5.60 -8.39 -8.65
C ASP A 176 -5.51 -9.68 -7.85
N LEU A 177 -6.46 -10.61 -8.04
CA LEU A 177 -6.46 -11.91 -7.39
C LEU A 177 -5.28 -12.79 -7.85
N GLU A 178 -5.00 -12.85 -9.15
CA GLU A 178 -3.86 -13.60 -9.69
C GLU A 178 -2.53 -13.07 -9.17
N MET A 179 -2.33 -11.75 -9.22
CA MET A 179 -1.14 -11.10 -8.66
C MET A 179 -1.02 -11.40 -7.17
N SER A 180 -2.12 -11.31 -6.43
CA SER A 180 -2.14 -11.62 -5.00
C SER A 180 -1.76 -13.07 -4.70
N ASP A 181 -2.25 -14.04 -5.47
CA ASP A 181 -1.91 -15.45 -5.32
C ASP A 181 -0.42 -15.71 -5.62
N TYR A 182 0.11 -15.12 -6.69
CA TYR A 182 1.52 -15.22 -7.06
C TYR A 182 2.42 -14.59 -5.99
N HIS A 183 2.17 -13.34 -5.60
CA HIS A 183 2.97 -12.65 -4.58
C HIS A 183 2.92 -13.41 -3.25
N SER A 184 1.74 -13.85 -2.81
CA SER A 184 1.61 -14.58 -1.54
C SER A 184 2.30 -15.93 -1.57
N SER A 185 2.31 -16.64 -2.71
CA SER A 185 3.04 -17.89 -2.88
C SER A 185 4.55 -17.71 -2.94
N LEU A 186 4.99 -16.63 -3.60
CA LEU A 186 6.39 -16.30 -3.80
C LEU A 186 7.03 -15.74 -2.53
N ALA A 187 6.26 -15.15 -1.63
CA ALA A 187 6.75 -14.56 -0.39
C ALA A 187 7.45 -15.56 0.52
N ASP A 188 8.51 -15.07 1.16
CA ASP A 188 9.16 -15.73 2.30
C ASP A 188 8.52 -15.28 3.62
N LEU A 189 7.86 -14.12 3.60
CA LEU A 189 7.13 -13.55 4.73
C LEU A 189 5.82 -12.89 4.25
N ASN A 190 4.69 -13.40 4.73
CA ASN A 190 3.40 -12.71 4.63
C ASN A 190 3.05 -12.09 5.99
N ILE A 191 2.65 -10.81 6.01
CA ILE A 191 2.28 -10.08 7.24
C ILE A 191 0.83 -9.62 7.10
N CYS A 192 -0.05 -10.01 8.03
CA CYS A 192 -1.44 -9.59 8.04
C CYS A 192 -1.62 -8.46 9.06
N LEU A 193 -2.17 -7.32 8.64
CA LEU A 193 -2.41 -6.15 9.48
C LEU A 193 -3.91 -5.80 9.49
N GLY A 194 -4.52 -5.85 10.68
CA GLY A 194 -5.89 -5.34 10.87
C GLY A 194 -6.97 -6.07 10.08
N THR A 195 -6.82 -7.39 9.90
CA THR A 195 -7.80 -8.24 9.20
C THR A 195 -8.10 -9.50 10.00
N THR A 196 -9.38 -9.89 10.08
CA THR A 196 -9.80 -11.14 10.74
C THR A 196 -9.65 -12.37 9.84
N LEU A 197 -9.25 -12.18 8.57
CA LEU A 197 -9.02 -13.23 7.57
C LEU A 197 -10.24 -14.14 7.30
N GLN A 198 -11.46 -13.63 7.54
CA GLN A 198 -12.68 -14.43 7.39
C GLN A 198 -13.17 -14.56 5.94
N ILE A 199 -13.01 -13.50 5.14
CA ILE A 199 -13.49 -13.45 3.75
C ILE A 199 -12.59 -14.27 2.85
N VAL A 200 -13.16 -15.20 2.10
CA VAL A 200 -12.45 -16.08 1.15
C VAL A 200 -12.72 -15.58 -0.27
N PRO A 201 -11.74 -15.60 -1.19
CA PRO A 201 -10.38 -16.18 -1.06
C PRO A 201 -9.37 -15.30 -0.32
N SER A 202 -9.63 -14.00 -0.15
CA SER A 202 -8.66 -13.00 0.36
C SER A 202 -7.94 -13.43 1.65
N GLY A 203 -8.68 -13.88 2.66
CA GLY A 203 -8.16 -14.29 3.96
C GLY A 203 -7.28 -15.55 3.92
N ASN A 204 -7.42 -16.38 2.88
CA ASN A 204 -6.58 -17.58 2.72
C ASN A 204 -5.24 -17.28 2.02
N LEU A 205 -5.12 -16.13 1.33
CA LEU A 205 -3.93 -15.78 0.55
C LEU A 205 -2.63 -15.76 1.36
N PRO A 206 -2.57 -15.21 2.59
CA PRO A 206 -1.35 -15.22 3.40
C PRO A 206 -0.75 -16.62 3.60
N LEU A 207 -1.59 -17.66 3.60
CA LEU A 207 -1.15 -19.04 3.82
C LEU A 207 -0.49 -19.69 2.60
N ARG A 208 -0.56 -19.06 1.42
CA ARG A 208 0.00 -19.62 0.18
C ARG A 208 1.51 -19.88 0.28
N CYS A 209 2.24 -19.06 1.02
CA CYS A 209 3.68 -19.25 1.22
C CYS A 209 4.03 -20.48 2.06
N LYS A 210 3.13 -20.96 2.94
CA LYS A 210 3.45 -22.04 3.90
C LYS A 210 3.88 -23.33 3.20
N LYS A 211 3.25 -23.63 2.06
CA LYS A 211 3.63 -24.78 1.20
C LYS A 211 5.08 -24.67 0.70
N TYR A 212 5.60 -23.47 0.56
CA TYR A 212 6.96 -23.19 0.08
C TYR A 212 7.94 -22.83 1.20
N GLY A 213 7.55 -23.02 2.47
CA GLY A 213 8.40 -22.74 3.62
C GLY A 213 8.43 -21.28 4.09
N GLY A 214 7.60 -20.40 3.52
CA GLY A 214 7.49 -19.02 3.98
C GLY A 214 6.74 -18.92 5.32
N LYS A 215 6.94 -17.80 6.02
CA LYS A 215 6.33 -17.49 7.32
C LYS A 215 5.09 -16.60 7.18
N VAL A 216 4.20 -16.67 8.17
CA VAL A 216 3.00 -15.84 8.27
C VAL A 216 2.99 -15.15 9.63
N VAL A 217 2.90 -13.83 9.62
CA VAL A 217 2.72 -12.99 10.81
C VAL A 217 1.30 -12.44 10.80
N ILE A 218 0.66 -12.38 11.97
CA ILE A 218 -0.65 -11.78 12.14
C ILE A 218 -0.59 -10.71 13.22
N VAL A 219 -0.97 -9.48 12.86
CA VAL A 219 -1.13 -8.35 13.78
C VAL A 219 -2.59 -7.95 13.79
N ASN A 220 -3.29 -8.30 14.86
CA ASN A 220 -4.72 -7.99 15.00
C ASN A 220 -5.15 -7.99 16.47
N LEU A 221 -6.07 -7.12 16.83
CA LEU A 221 -6.64 -7.09 18.19
C LEU A 221 -7.60 -8.26 18.45
N GLN A 222 -8.30 -8.74 17.43
CA GLN A 222 -9.23 -9.87 17.55
C GLN A 222 -8.59 -11.16 17.03
N PRO A 223 -8.97 -12.33 17.57
CA PRO A 223 -8.64 -13.62 16.97
C PRO A 223 -8.98 -13.67 15.48
N THR A 224 -8.10 -14.28 14.69
CA THR A 224 -8.31 -14.44 13.24
C THR A 224 -8.64 -15.89 12.88
N LYS A 225 -9.16 -16.10 11.67
CA LYS A 225 -9.44 -17.44 11.14
C LYS A 225 -8.19 -18.35 11.09
N HIS A 226 -6.99 -17.77 11.09
CA HIS A 226 -5.75 -18.48 10.77
C HIS A 226 -4.67 -18.39 11.84
N ASP A 227 -5.01 -17.98 13.07
CA ASP A 227 -4.07 -17.89 14.21
C ASP A 227 -3.23 -19.15 14.37
N LYS A 228 -3.85 -20.34 14.32
CA LYS A 228 -3.16 -21.65 14.46
C LYS A 228 -2.10 -21.94 13.39
N LYS A 229 -2.08 -21.18 12.30
CA LYS A 229 -1.13 -21.35 11.18
C LYS A 229 -0.07 -20.25 11.11
N ALA A 230 -0.20 -19.22 11.95
CA ALA A 230 0.76 -18.12 12.03
C ALA A 230 2.06 -18.58 12.73
N ASP A 231 3.18 -18.06 12.27
CA ASP A 231 4.49 -18.22 12.90
C ASP A 231 4.71 -17.17 14.01
N LEU A 232 3.97 -16.06 13.96
CA LEU A 232 3.98 -15.01 14.99
C LEU A 232 2.61 -14.31 15.01
N ILE A 233 2.07 -14.09 16.21
CA ILE A 233 0.85 -13.31 16.43
C ILE A 233 1.18 -12.18 17.39
N ILE A 234 0.84 -10.95 17.01
CA ILE A 234 1.03 -9.74 17.83
C ILE A 234 -0.34 -9.11 18.07
N ASN A 235 -0.77 -9.07 19.33
CA ASN A 235 -2.07 -8.55 19.71
C ASN A 235 -1.90 -7.13 20.28
N THR A 236 -1.89 -6.13 19.40
CA THR A 236 -1.89 -4.71 19.78
C THR A 236 -2.36 -3.86 18.60
N TYR A 237 -2.38 -2.54 18.75
CA TYR A 237 -2.68 -1.62 17.66
C TYR A 237 -1.63 -1.72 16.55
N VAL A 238 -2.07 -1.77 15.29
CA VAL A 238 -1.18 -1.88 14.13
C VAL A 238 -0.19 -0.72 14.01
N ASP A 239 -0.61 0.50 14.35
CA ASP A 239 0.27 1.67 14.35
C ASP A 239 1.41 1.51 15.38
N ASN A 240 1.13 0.95 16.56
CA ASN A 240 2.15 0.68 17.58
C ASN A 240 3.19 -0.33 17.08
N VAL A 241 2.76 -1.39 16.38
CA VAL A 241 3.69 -2.37 15.78
C VAL A 241 4.55 -1.72 14.71
N ILE A 242 3.93 -0.96 13.80
CA ILE A 242 4.65 -0.32 12.70
C ILE A 242 5.65 0.72 13.22
N GLU A 243 5.30 1.53 14.20
CA GLU A 243 6.22 2.49 14.83
C GLU A 243 7.44 1.79 15.43
N LYS A 244 7.24 0.68 16.14
CA LYS A 244 8.35 -0.11 16.71
C LYS A 244 9.23 -0.72 15.61
N VAL A 245 8.64 -1.29 14.57
CA VAL A 245 9.39 -1.85 13.43
C VAL A 245 10.20 -0.75 12.73
N MET A 246 9.58 0.40 12.43
CA MET A 246 10.27 1.54 11.80
C MET A 246 11.42 2.05 12.67
N LYS A 247 11.22 2.13 14.00
CA LYS A 247 12.28 2.48 14.96
C LYS A 247 13.43 1.47 14.95
N HIS A 248 13.14 0.16 14.92
CA HIS A 248 14.19 -0.87 14.86
C HIS A 248 14.98 -0.85 13.54
N LEU A 249 14.32 -0.50 12.43
CA LEU A 249 14.95 -0.26 11.14
C LEU A 249 15.66 1.10 11.03
N ASN A 250 15.62 1.92 12.09
CA ASN A 250 16.16 3.27 12.12
C ASN A 250 15.59 4.17 11.02
N PHE A 251 14.27 4.08 10.78
CA PHE A 251 13.54 4.89 9.84
C PHE A 251 12.49 5.76 10.54
N GLU A 252 12.33 6.98 10.05
CA GLU A 252 11.21 7.85 10.38
C GLU A 252 10.04 7.57 9.43
N ILE A 253 8.81 7.64 9.95
CA ILE A 253 7.60 7.48 9.13
C ILE A 253 7.32 8.82 8.44
N PRO A 254 7.31 8.90 7.10
CA PRO A 254 7.01 10.13 6.40
C PRO A 254 5.59 10.63 6.70
N GLU A 255 5.42 11.94 6.82
CA GLU A 255 4.09 12.54 6.93
C GLU A 255 3.32 12.47 5.60
N TYR A 256 2.00 12.37 5.71
CA TYR A 256 1.13 12.42 4.55
C TYR A 256 1.16 13.81 3.89
N ASN A 257 1.40 13.84 2.58
CA ASN A 257 1.41 15.06 1.80
C ASN A 257 0.44 14.96 0.63
N LYS A 258 -0.57 15.84 0.62
CA LYS A 258 -1.64 15.91 -0.39
C LYS A 258 -1.12 16.11 -1.82
N ASN A 259 0.08 16.64 -2.00
CA ASN A 259 0.69 16.82 -3.32
C ASN A 259 1.06 15.49 -3.99
N PHE A 260 1.21 14.41 -3.20
CA PHE A 260 1.45 13.07 -3.72
C PHE A 260 0.17 12.21 -3.76
N ASP A 261 -0.98 12.73 -3.31
CA ASP A 261 -2.26 12.03 -3.37
C ASP A 261 -2.84 12.12 -4.80
N PRO A 262 -2.96 10.99 -5.53
CA PRO A 262 -3.49 10.97 -6.90
C PRO A 262 -4.96 11.41 -7.01
N THR A 263 -5.69 11.44 -5.90
CA THR A 263 -7.09 11.91 -5.82
C THR A 263 -7.20 13.42 -5.57
N LYS A 264 -6.12 14.07 -5.11
CA LYS A 264 -6.10 15.52 -4.81
C LYS A 264 -5.28 16.32 -5.82
N ASN A 265 -4.18 15.75 -6.30
CA ASN A 265 -3.28 16.42 -7.25
C ASN A 265 -3.46 15.87 -8.67
N GLN A 266 -4.63 16.13 -9.26
CA GLN A 266 -4.79 16.01 -10.71
C GLN A 266 -4.57 17.39 -11.29
N LEU A 267 -3.39 17.63 -11.89
CA LEU A 267 -3.23 18.77 -12.79
C LEU A 267 -4.38 18.72 -13.80
N PRO A 268 -4.94 19.85 -14.25
CA PRO A 268 -6.24 19.94 -14.93
C PRO A 268 -6.41 19.10 -16.22
N ILE A 269 -5.39 18.36 -16.66
CA ILE A 269 -5.33 17.58 -17.89
C ILE A 269 -4.80 16.14 -17.66
N SER A 270 -4.26 15.78 -16.49
CA SER A 270 -3.63 14.46 -16.30
C SER A 270 -4.62 13.37 -15.94
N VAL A 271 -4.96 12.52 -16.91
CA VAL A 271 -5.66 11.25 -16.67
C VAL A 271 -4.69 10.28 -15.98
N ILE A 272 -5.07 9.79 -14.80
CA ILE A 272 -4.29 8.78 -14.08
C ILE A 272 -4.94 7.41 -14.31
N GLU A 273 -4.28 6.57 -15.10
CA GLU A 273 -4.67 5.17 -15.26
C GLU A 273 -4.27 4.34 -14.05
N TRP A 274 -5.12 3.40 -13.64
CA TRP A 274 -4.94 2.57 -12.44
C TRP A 274 -4.90 1.06 -12.75
N ASN A 275 -4.26 0.72 -13.85
CA ASN A 275 -4.31 -0.62 -14.44
C ASN A 275 -3.25 -1.58 -13.90
N ILE A 276 -3.62 -2.85 -13.72
CA ILE A 276 -2.67 -3.97 -13.76
C ILE A 276 -2.59 -4.48 -15.21
N TYR A 277 -1.37 -4.58 -15.74
CA TYR A 277 -1.14 -4.98 -17.12
C TYR A 277 -0.87 -6.48 -17.28
N LYS A 278 -1.33 -7.05 -18.40
CA LYS A 278 -1.21 -8.51 -18.67
C LYS A 278 0.25 -9.00 -18.71
N ASN A 279 1.19 -8.15 -19.09
CA ASN A 279 2.62 -8.48 -19.09
C ASN A 279 3.16 -8.66 -17.66
N GLN A 280 2.74 -7.82 -16.70
CA GLN A 280 3.10 -7.94 -15.28
C GLN A 280 2.61 -9.27 -14.71
N VAL A 281 1.33 -9.57 -14.92
CA VAL A 281 0.70 -10.84 -14.52
C VAL A 281 1.46 -12.05 -15.09
N LYS A 282 1.69 -12.06 -16.42
CA LYS A 282 2.45 -13.13 -17.09
C LYS A 282 3.86 -13.29 -16.51
N ALA A 283 4.50 -12.20 -16.12
CA ALA A 283 5.85 -12.24 -15.60
C ALA A 283 5.90 -12.82 -14.18
N PHE A 284 4.92 -12.52 -13.32
CA PHE A 284 4.81 -13.15 -11.99
C PHE A 284 4.34 -14.60 -12.06
N LYS A 285 3.47 -14.93 -13.01
CA LYS A 285 3.10 -16.32 -13.30
C LYS A 285 4.33 -17.18 -13.60
N LYS A 286 5.25 -16.70 -14.45
CA LYS A 286 6.50 -17.42 -14.77
C LYS A 286 7.38 -17.63 -13.54
N LEU A 287 7.49 -16.64 -12.66
CA LEU A 287 8.24 -16.76 -11.39
C LEU A 287 7.62 -17.81 -10.48
N PHE A 288 6.29 -17.75 -10.32
CA PHE A 288 5.54 -18.71 -9.53
C PHE A 288 5.70 -20.14 -10.06
N GLU A 289 5.54 -20.35 -11.37
CA GLU A 289 5.72 -21.66 -12.02
C GLU A 289 7.14 -22.20 -11.82
N ALA A 290 8.16 -21.34 -11.88
CA ALA A 290 9.54 -21.72 -11.59
C ALA A 290 9.75 -22.14 -10.13
N LYS A 291 9.23 -21.37 -9.15
CA LYS A 291 9.26 -21.72 -7.71
C LYS A 291 8.50 -23.03 -7.45
N HIS A 292 7.33 -23.19 -8.05
CA HIS A 292 6.52 -24.40 -7.91
C HIS A 292 7.21 -25.63 -8.49
N LYS A 293 7.90 -25.50 -9.64
CA LYS A 293 8.68 -26.61 -10.23
C LYS A 293 9.80 -27.05 -9.30
N LEU A 294 10.57 -26.11 -8.75
CA LEU A 294 11.62 -26.42 -7.77
C LEU A 294 11.08 -27.13 -6.53
N PHE A 295 9.91 -26.69 -6.03
CA PHE A 295 9.24 -27.35 -4.92
C PHE A 295 8.88 -28.81 -5.24
N ARG A 296 8.33 -29.10 -6.43
CA ARG A 296 7.99 -30.47 -6.85
C ARG A 296 9.23 -31.36 -6.95
N GLU A 297 10.31 -30.85 -7.55
CA GLU A 297 11.57 -31.59 -7.71
C GLU A 297 12.17 -31.93 -6.34
N ARG A 298 12.18 -30.98 -5.39
CA ARG A 298 12.64 -31.21 -4.02
C ARG A 298 11.81 -32.29 -3.31
N LYS A 299 10.48 -32.21 -3.41
CA LYS A 299 9.59 -33.19 -2.80
C LYS A 299 9.78 -34.59 -3.40
N GLN A 300 10.03 -34.69 -4.70
CA GLN A 300 10.34 -35.97 -5.36
C GLN A 300 11.68 -36.54 -4.88
N SER A 301 12.73 -35.70 -4.77
CA SER A 301 14.04 -36.16 -4.25
C SER A 301 13.98 -36.60 -2.78
N GLU A 302 13.18 -35.93 -1.95
CA GLU A 302 12.96 -36.31 -0.55
C GLU A 302 12.23 -37.66 -0.43
N MET A 303 11.39 -38.01 -1.41
CA MET A 303 10.73 -39.32 -1.48
C MET A 303 11.62 -40.42 -2.06
N SER A 304 12.62 -40.08 -2.90
CA SER A 304 13.50 -41.06 -3.56
C SER A 304 14.86 -41.30 -2.88
N ASN A 305 15.19 -40.59 -1.79
CA ASN A 305 16.52 -40.62 -1.12
C ASN A 305 17.71 -40.25 -2.03
N GLU A 306 17.47 -39.54 -3.15
CA GLU A 306 18.52 -39.06 -4.05
C GLU A 306 18.92 -37.61 -3.72
N LYS A 307 20.22 -37.28 -3.85
CA LYS A 307 20.71 -35.90 -3.66
C LYS A 307 20.17 -34.99 -4.78
N PRO A 308 19.48 -33.87 -4.46
CA PRO A 308 18.86 -33.04 -5.48
C PRO A 308 19.90 -32.29 -6.35
N ASN A 309 19.77 -32.38 -7.67
CA ASN A 309 20.59 -31.68 -8.65
C ASN A 309 20.04 -30.25 -8.95
N SER A 310 19.67 -29.49 -7.91
CA SER A 310 18.81 -28.29 -8.02
C SER A 310 19.53 -26.94 -7.89
N ALA A 311 20.84 -26.92 -7.62
CA ALA A 311 21.60 -25.69 -7.33
C ALA A 311 21.61 -24.67 -8.47
N LYS A 312 21.77 -25.12 -9.73
CA LYS A 312 21.82 -24.25 -10.91
C LYS A 312 20.49 -23.54 -11.19
N ARG A 313 19.35 -24.20 -10.91
CA ARG A 313 18.02 -23.60 -11.08
C ARG A 313 17.60 -22.75 -9.90
N LYS A 314 17.98 -23.10 -8.66
CA LYS A 314 17.77 -22.23 -7.49
C LYS A 314 18.43 -20.86 -7.72
N ARG A 315 19.70 -20.86 -8.14
CA ARG A 315 20.41 -19.64 -8.55
C ARG A 315 19.71 -18.90 -9.68
N LYS A 316 19.11 -19.60 -10.66
CA LYS A 316 18.34 -18.97 -11.75
C LYS A 316 17.06 -18.28 -11.27
N VAL A 317 16.35 -18.86 -10.30
CA VAL A 317 15.14 -18.24 -9.72
C VAL A 317 15.53 -17.05 -8.83
N GLU A 318 16.61 -17.18 -8.05
CA GLU A 318 17.16 -16.07 -7.25
C GLU A 318 17.62 -14.93 -8.16
N THR A 319 18.37 -15.20 -9.23
CA THR A 319 18.73 -14.18 -10.22
C THR A 319 17.54 -13.64 -11.00
N MET A 320 16.45 -14.40 -11.20
CA MET A 320 15.22 -13.88 -11.80
C MET A 320 14.47 -12.92 -10.86
N PHE A 321 14.57 -13.13 -9.55
CA PHE A 321 14.13 -12.19 -8.53
C PHE A 321 15.02 -10.94 -8.55
N GLU A 322 16.33 -11.13 -8.43
CA GLU A 322 17.32 -10.04 -8.39
C GLU A 322 17.32 -9.19 -9.66
N ASN A 323 17.19 -9.77 -10.87
CA ASN A 323 17.16 -9.00 -12.13
C ASN A 323 15.82 -8.30 -12.42
N LYS A 324 14.80 -8.53 -11.59
CA LYS A 324 13.54 -7.76 -11.66
C LYS A 324 13.46 -6.70 -10.56
N HIS A 325 14.18 -6.91 -9.47
CA HIS A 325 14.38 -5.91 -8.41
C HIS A 325 15.53 -4.95 -8.76
N LEU A 326 16.59 -5.41 -9.43
CA LEU A 326 17.56 -4.59 -10.17
C LEU A 326 17.10 -4.46 -11.63
N LYS A 327 16.51 -3.30 -11.93
CA LYS A 327 15.89 -2.85 -13.19
C LYS A 327 14.39 -3.14 -13.29
N ASN A 328 13.62 -2.11 -12.94
CA ASN A 328 12.33 -1.78 -13.52
C ASN A 328 12.42 -1.50 -15.04
N ASP A 329 13.16 -2.32 -15.80
CA ASP A 329 13.05 -2.38 -17.27
C ASP A 329 11.90 -3.34 -17.64
N ILE A 330 10.73 -3.12 -17.04
CA ILE A 330 9.49 -3.36 -17.79
C ILE A 330 9.53 -2.24 -18.81
N SER A 331 9.44 -2.54 -20.11
CA SER A 331 9.27 -1.50 -21.13
C SER A 331 8.06 -0.67 -20.72
N LEU A 332 8.32 0.45 -20.05
CA LEU A 332 7.31 1.37 -19.59
C LEU A 332 6.50 1.70 -20.83
N THR A 333 5.19 1.53 -20.73
CA THR A 333 4.31 2.10 -21.74
C THR A 333 4.63 3.59 -21.87
N THR A 334 4.39 4.18 -23.03
CA THR A 334 4.66 5.60 -23.27
C THR A 334 4.06 6.50 -22.18
N ASP A 335 2.99 6.04 -21.53
CA ASP A 335 2.29 6.73 -20.45
C ASP A 335 2.91 6.49 -19.06
N GLU A 336 3.49 5.31 -18.77
CA GLU A 336 4.30 5.10 -17.57
C GLU A 336 5.62 5.89 -17.62
N ILE A 337 6.23 6.01 -18.82
CA ILE A 337 7.39 6.91 -19.04
C ILE A 337 6.98 8.36 -18.79
N LYS A 338 5.79 8.77 -19.24
CA LYS A 338 5.28 10.12 -18.95
C LYS A 338 5.05 10.33 -17.46
N GLN A 339 4.50 9.35 -16.74
CA GLN A 339 4.27 9.43 -15.30
C GLN A 339 5.59 9.52 -14.52
N GLU A 340 6.57 8.68 -14.86
CA GLU A 340 7.90 8.75 -14.24
C GLU A 340 8.64 10.04 -14.58
N LYS A 341 8.59 10.49 -15.84
CA LYS A 341 9.21 11.75 -16.27
C LYS A 341 8.52 12.96 -15.63
N PHE A 342 7.20 12.90 -15.48
CA PHE A 342 6.41 13.89 -14.73
C PHE A 342 6.83 13.93 -13.27
N ASN A 343 6.87 12.78 -12.59
CA ASN A 343 7.30 12.68 -11.19
C ASN A 343 8.75 13.15 -10.99
N ARG A 344 9.64 12.87 -11.95
CA ARG A 344 11.03 13.33 -11.93
C ARG A 344 11.13 14.84 -12.13
N ASN A 345 10.40 15.40 -13.08
CA ASN A 345 10.36 16.86 -13.30
C ASN A 345 9.74 17.58 -12.11
N LEU A 346 8.68 17.02 -11.51
CA LEU A 346 8.04 17.57 -10.31
C LEU A 346 9.00 17.56 -9.11
N LYS A 347 9.78 16.50 -8.91
CA LYS A 347 10.85 16.46 -7.89
C LYS A 347 11.92 17.53 -8.10
N VAL A 348 12.27 17.83 -9.35
CA VAL A 348 13.24 18.89 -9.69
C VAL A 348 12.66 20.27 -9.41
N GLU A 349 11.41 20.50 -9.78
CA GLU A 349 10.73 21.78 -9.57
C GLU A 349 10.48 22.05 -8.08
N ILE A 350 10.11 21.03 -7.30
CA ILE A 350 9.93 21.14 -5.85
C ILE A 350 11.27 21.47 -5.16
N ARG A 351 12.38 20.82 -5.56
CA ARG A 351 13.71 21.18 -5.03
C ARG A 351 14.06 22.63 -5.32
N ARG A 352 13.74 23.13 -6.52
CA ARG A 352 13.94 24.55 -6.85
C ARG A 352 13.11 25.47 -5.96
N ILE A 353 11.85 25.13 -5.70
CA ILE A 353 10.97 25.91 -4.82
C ILE A 353 11.49 25.90 -3.37
N ASP A 354 11.95 24.75 -2.87
CA ASP A 354 12.53 24.62 -1.52
C ASP A 354 13.85 25.39 -1.40
N ASP A 355 14.70 25.36 -2.43
CA ASP A 355 15.95 26.12 -2.48
C ASP A 355 15.68 27.62 -2.57
N ASP A 356 14.70 28.05 -3.37
CA ASP A 356 14.26 29.46 -3.45
C ASP A 356 13.63 29.95 -2.14
N ALA A 357 12.89 29.08 -1.46
CA ALA A 357 12.31 29.38 -0.15
C ALA A 357 13.42 29.57 0.89
N LYS A 358 14.38 28.64 0.97
CA LYS A 358 15.57 28.74 1.84
C LYS A 358 16.39 30.00 1.55
N HIS A 359 16.60 30.31 0.27
CA HIS A 359 17.38 31.49 -0.11
C HIS A 359 16.67 32.80 0.27
N LYS A 360 15.32 32.81 0.27
CA LYS A 360 14.51 33.94 0.78
C LYS A 360 14.52 34.03 2.31
N THR A 361 14.52 32.91 3.04
CA THR A 361 14.67 32.92 4.50
C THR A 361 16.05 33.39 4.92
N GLU A 362 17.12 32.92 4.27
CA GLU A 362 18.49 33.37 4.52
C GLU A 362 18.68 34.86 4.18
N LYS A 363 18.05 35.38 3.12
CA LYS A 363 18.04 36.81 2.83
C LYS A 363 17.28 37.62 3.90
N LYS A 364 16.16 37.10 4.42
CA LYS A 364 15.44 37.75 5.54
C LYS A 364 16.23 37.73 6.84
N GLU A 365 16.89 36.62 7.17
CA GLU A 365 17.74 36.52 8.36
C GLU A 365 18.98 37.41 8.26
N ASN A 366 19.62 37.48 7.08
CA ASN A 366 20.76 38.37 6.85
C ASN A 366 20.35 39.85 6.82
N TYR A 367 19.13 40.17 6.39
CA TYR A 367 18.58 41.53 6.50
C TYR A 367 18.32 41.89 7.96
N CYS A 368 17.74 40.96 8.75
CA CYS A 368 17.45 41.15 10.17
C CYS A 368 18.74 41.31 11.02
N LYS A 369 19.80 40.56 10.67
CA LYS A 369 21.12 40.67 11.31
C LYS A 369 21.87 41.96 10.95
N LYS A 370 21.65 42.53 9.75
CA LYS A 370 22.21 43.83 9.38
C LYS A 370 21.49 45.01 10.03
N THR A 371 20.23 44.86 10.42
CA THR A 371 19.47 45.91 11.13
C THR A 371 19.68 45.91 12.65
N SER A 372 20.37 44.91 13.22
CA SER A 372 20.70 44.84 14.65
C SER A 372 22.07 45.43 15.02
N GLU A 373 22.79 46.03 14.07
CA GLU A 373 24.08 46.72 14.28
C GLU A 373 24.00 48.23 13.97
N ILE A 374 22.93 48.89 14.38
CA ILE A 374 22.87 50.37 14.41
C ILE A 374 23.13 50.79 15.86
N PRO A 375 24.17 51.60 16.16
CA PRO A 375 24.45 52.04 17.52
C PRO A 375 23.34 52.98 18.01
N ASN A 376 22.93 52.80 19.28
CA ASN A 376 22.12 53.78 20.01
C ASN A 376 22.80 55.15 19.96
N PHE A 377 22.12 56.13 19.38
CA PHE A 377 22.39 57.54 19.60
C PHE A 377 21.26 58.10 20.47
N ASP A 378 21.57 58.35 21.73
CA ASP A 378 20.87 59.30 22.58
C ASP A 378 21.23 60.72 22.12
N SER A 379 20.22 61.55 21.85
CA SER A 379 20.14 62.96 22.27
C SER A 379 19.04 63.69 21.48
N ASP A 380 18.09 64.25 22.23
CA ASP A 380 17.53 65.60 22.10
C ASP A 380 17.51 66.24 20.71
N ASP A 381 16.31 66.55 20.21
CA ASP A 381 16.00 67.92 19.79
C ASP A 381 14.48 68.12 19.57
N GLU A 382 14.07 69.31 20.00
CA GLU A 382 12.73 69.86 20.06
C GLU A 382 12.14 70.26 18.68
N PHE A 383 10.82 70.59 18.71
CA PHE A 383 10.12 71.59 17.88
C PHE A 383 9.77 71.20 16.41
N VAL A 384 8.65 71.58 15.79
CA VAL A 384 7.46 72.44 16.04
C VAL A 384 6.35 71.95 15.06
N GLU A 385 5.09 72.07 15.51
CA GLU A 385 3.77 72.13 14.81
C GLU A 385 3.37 71.15 13.69
#